data_AF-A0A2M7KJ16-F1
#
_entry.id   AF-A0A2M7KJ16-F1
#
_cell.length_a   1.000
_cell.length_b   1.000
_cell.length_c   1.000
_cell.angle_alpha   90.00
_cell.angle_beta   90.00
_cell.angle_gamma   90.00
#
_symmetry.space_group_name_H-M   'P 1'
#
loop_
_entity.id
_entity.type
_entity.pdbx_description
1 polymer ?
#
loop_
_entity_poly.entity_id
_entity_poly.type
_entity_poly.pdbx_seq_one_letter_code
_entity_poly.pdbx_strand_id
1 'polypeptide(L)'
;GQTWEDPVDVEPADGPEASYAVLLKAPTGRVYCLYNHNTDNVRWVKADDPPFKEGKCTRVDSLGHYVLKYSDDHGRTWSAERHEVPVREMAIDRENADGGELRYFWNVGRPFLHAGAAYCSLHKVGGFGEGFFTRSEGVLLKSENILTERDPGKVVWETLPDGDAGLR
;
A
#
# COMPACT_ATOMS: atom_id res chain seq x y z
N GLY A 1 -24.22 -0.80 -13.36
CA GLY A 1 -24.66 0.57 -13.03
C GLY A 1 -26.16 0.80 -13.16
N GLN A 2 -26.97 -0.16 -13.64
CA GLN A 2 -28.45 -0.06 -13.57
C GLN A 2 -28.98 -0.44 -12.18
N THR A 3 -28.31 -1.39 -11.53
CA THR A 3 -28.54 -1.81 -10.14
C THR A 3 -27.21 -1.96 -9.41
N TRP A 4 -27.28 -1.96 -8.07
CA TRP A 4 -26.15 -2.09 -7.15
C TRP A 4 -26.55 -3.03 -6.01
N GLU A 5 -25.58 -3.79 -5.51
CA GLU A 5 -25.68 -4.52 -4.24
C GLU A 5 -25.18 -3.62 -3.10
N ASP A 6 -25.50 -3.97 -1.86
CA ASP A 6 -25.00 -3.25 -0.69
C ASP A 6 -23.46 -3.34 -0.62
N PRO A 7 -22.77 -2.26 -0.22
CA PRO A 7 -21.32 -2.28 -0.08
C PRO A 7 -20.90 -3.26 1.02
N VAL A 8 -19.80 -3.97 0.77
CA VAL A 8 -19.17 -4.86 1.74
C VAL A 8 -17.82 -4.28 2.11
N ASP A 9 -17.59 -4.18 3.41
CA ASP A 9 -16.34 -3.69 3.97
C ASP A 9 -15.18 -4.65 3.66
N VAL A 10 -14.09 -4.10 3.12
CA VAL A 10 -12.82 -4.84 2.98
C VAL A 10 -12.17 -5.00 4.36
N GLU A 11 -12.29 -3.97 5.19
CA GLU A 11 -11.77 -3.88 6.57
C GLU A 11 -12.86 -3.32 7.49
N PRO A 12 -12.90 -3.73 8.77
CA PRO A 12 -13.81 -3.13 9.75
C PRO A 12 -13.61 -1.62 9.86
N ALA A 13 -14.72 -0.87 9.92
CA ALA A 13 -14.69 0.60 10.00
C ALA A 13 -14.14 1.14 11.33
N ASP A 14 -14.09 0.31 12.38
CA ASP A 14 -13.57 0.63 13.71
C ASP A 14 -12.13 0.15 13.93
N GLY A 15 -11.49 -0.38 12.88
CA GLY A 15 -10.10 -0.81 12.91
C GLY A 15 -9.08 0.31 12.70
N PRO A 16 -7.77 -0.04 12.67
CA PRO A 16 -6.72 0.88 12.25
C PRO A 16 -6.91 1.36 10.81
N GLU A 17 -6.21 2.43 10.42
CA GLU A 17 -6.33 3.05 9.11
C GLU A 17 -6.05 2.05 7.99
N ALA A 18 -7.05 1.82 7.14
CA ALA A 18 -6.98 1.06 5.90
C ALA A 18 -7.26 2.02 4.73
N SER A 19 -6.21 2.51 4.07
CA SER A 19 -6.30 3.65 3.16
C SER A 19 -5.72 3.33 1.79
N TYR A 20 -6.03 4.18 0.80
CA TYR A 20 -5.35 4.13 -0.50
C TYR A 20 -5.60 2.83 -1.29
N ALA A 21 -6.81 2.27 -1.16
CA ALA A 21 -7.18 1.01 -1.78
C ALA A 21 -7.26 1.11 -3.31
N VAL A 22 -6.63 0.14 -3.98
CA VAL A 22 -6.70 -0.05 -5.42
C VAL A 22 -7.03 -1.49 -5.78
N LEU A 23 -7.72 -1.69 -6.90
CA LEU A 23 -8.25 -2.99 -7.30
C LEU A 23 -7.51 -3.55 -8.53
N LEU A 24 -7.14 -4.82 -8.44
CA LEU A 24 -6.61 -5.63 -9.54
C LEU A 24 -7.55 -6.82 -9.78
N LYS A 25 -8.00 -7.00 -11.02
CA LYS A 25 -8.76 -8.20 -11.43
C LYS A 25 -7.84 -9.15 -12.18
N ALA A 26 -7.71 -10.38 -11.67
CA ALA A 26 -7.00 -11.44 -12.37
C ALA A 26 -7.86 -12.10 -13.48
N PRO A 27 -7.25 -12.70 -14.51
CA PRO A 27 -7.97 -13.45 -15.53
C PRO A 27 -8.83 -14.60 -15.00
N THR A 28 -8.48 -15.15 -13.83
CA THR A 28 -9.25 -16.19 -13.14
C THR A 28 -10.61 -15.70 -12.61
N GLY A 29 -10.84 -14.38 -12.59
CA GLY A 29 -12.03 -13.76 -12.03
C GLY A 29 -11.84 -13.23 -10.60
N ARG A 30 -10.79 -13.68 -9.89
CA ARG A 30 -10.41 -13.18 -8.56
C ARG A 30 -10.11 -11.69 -8.61
N VAL A 31 -10.58 -10.97 -7.59
CA VAL A 31 -10.29 -9.55 -7.38
C VAL A 31 -9.36 -9.43 -6.18
N TYR A 32 -8.29 -8.65 -6.33
CA TYR A 32 -7.38 -8.26 -5.25
C TYR A 32 -7.59 -6.78 -4.93
N CYS A 33 -7.66 -6.47 -3.64
CA CYS A 33 -7.64 -5.12 -3.11
C CYS A 33 -6.29 -4.90 -2.43
N LEU A 34 -5.49 -3.97 -2.92
CA LEU A 34 -4.16 -3.62 -2.39
C LEU A 34 -4.22 -2.25 -1.74
N TYR A 35 -3.71 -2.10 -0.53
CA TYR A 35 -3.91 -0.89 0.27
C TYR A 35 -2.85 -0.73 1.36
N ASN A 36 -2.73 0.49 1.86
CA ASN A 36 -1.97 0.78 3.06
C ASN A 36 -2.77 0.36 4.28
N HIS A 37 -2.12 -0.30 5.23
CA HIS A 37 -2.74 -0.64 6.50
C HIS A 37 -1.81 -0.32 7.67
N ASN A 38 -2.34 0.43 8.63
CA ASN A 38 -1.66 0.76 9.89
C ASN A 38 -1.76 -0.42 10.89
N THR A 39 -1.19 -1.57 10.51
CA THR A 39 -1.28 -2.82 11.28
C THR A 39 -0.80 -2.68 12.71
N ASP A 40 0.29 -1.93 12.91
CA ASP A 40 0.91 -1.71 14.22
C ASP A 40 0.17 -0.66 15.06
N ASN A 41 -0.94 -0.11 14.55
CA ASN A 41 -1.79 0.86 15.23
C ASN A 41 -1.02 2.12 15.66
N VAL A 42 -0.06 2.58 14.84
CA VAL A 42 0.73 3.79 15.05
C VAL A 42 -0.21 4.99 15.15
N ARG A 43 -0.07 5.83 16.19
CA ARG A 43 -0.98 6.96 16.41
C ARG A 43 -0.37 8.32 16.07
N TRP A 44 0.95 8.37 15.96
CA TRP A 44 1.67 9.54 15.48
C TRP A 44 3.07 9.13 15.02
N VAL A 45 3.69 9.95 14.18
CA VAL A 45 5.08 9.84 13.73
C VAL A 45 5.79 11.18 13.87
N LYS A 46 7.12 11.13 13.86
CA LYS A 46 7.95 12.36 13.87
C LYS A 46 7.74 13.15 12.57
N ALA A 47 7.67 14.46 12.70
CA ALA A 47 7.45 15.40 11.62
C ALA A 47 8.18 16.72 11.91
N ASP A 48 8.30 17.57 10.90
CA ASP A 48 8.89 18.89 11.03
C ASP A 48 8.04 19.79 11.95
N ASP A 49 8.71 20.58 12.79
CA ASP A 49 8.08 21.61 13.63
C ASP A 49 8.74 22.97 13.35
N PRO A 50 8.06 23.92 12.66
CA PRO A 50 6.70 23.84 12.09
C PRO A 50 6.60 22.94 10.82
N PRO A 51 5.39 22.55 10.36
CA PRO A 51 4.05 22.96 10.82
C PRO A 51 3.41 22.04 11.86
N PHE A 52 4.04 20.94 12.22
CA PHE A 52 3.48 19.98 13.17
C PHE A 52 3.88 20.35 14.59
N LYS A 53 2.91 20.79 15.38
CA LYS A 53 3.11 21.08 16.81
C LYS A 53 3.78 19.89 17.51
N GLU A 54 4.84 20.15 18.26
CA GLU A 54 5.65 19.14 18.97
C GLU A 54 6.37 18.15 18.03
N GLY A 55 6.47 18.47 16.73
CA GLY A 55 7.07 17.60 15.72
C GLY A 55 6.32 16.29 15.52
N LYS A 56 4.99 16.30 15.64
CA LYS A 56 4.14 15.10 15.56
C LYS A 56 3.08 15.19 14.47
N CYS A 57 3.14 14.27 13.50
CA CYS A 57 2.06 14.05 12.55
C CYS A 57 1.14 12.94 13.07
N THR A 58 -0.15 13.24 13.27
CA THR A 58 -1.18 12.26 13.68
C THR A 58 -1.95 11.68 12.49
N ARG A 59 -1.67 12.15 11.26
CA ARG A 59 -2.21 11.57 10.03
C ARG A 59 -1.37 10.35 9.65
N VAL A 60 -1.81 9.18 10.12
CA VAL A 60 -1.10 7.89 10.10
C VAL A 60 -1.66 6.91 9.05
N ASP A 61 -2.25 7.44 7.99
CA ASP A 61 -2.82 6.67 6.87
C ASP A 61 -1.82 6.36 5.75
N SER A 62 -0.65 7.01 5.78
CA SER A 62 0.39 6.96 4.73
C SER A 62 1.65 6.23 5.21
N LEU A 63 1.47 5.15 5.96
CA LEU A 63 2.53 4.39 6.63
C LEU A 63 2.12 2.93 6.87
N GLY A 64 3.05 2.16 7.44
CA GLY A 64 2.79 0.83 7.96
C GLY A 64 3.07 -0.25 6.93
N HIS A 65 2.08 -1.10 6.69
CA HIS A 65 2.21 -2.25 5.79
C HIS A 65 1.45 -2.00 4.50
N TYR A 66 2.02 -2.44 3.38
CA TYR A 66 1.29 -2.56 2.14
C TYR A 66 0.75 -3.99 2.07
N VAL A 67 -0.57 -4.13 2.05
CA VAL A 67 -1.23 -5.41 2.18
C VAL A 67 -2.22 -5.61 1.05
N LEU A 68 -2.65 -6.86 0.88
CA LEU A 68 -3.76 -7.19 0.02
C LEU A 68 -4.77 -8.12 0.69
N LYS A 69 -6.03 -8.00 0.27
CA LYS A 69 -7.09 -8.97 0.47
C LYS A 69 -7.66 -9.37 -0.88
N TYR A 70 -8.29 -10.54 -0.96
CA TYR A 70 -8.86 -11.02 -2.21
C TYR A 70 -10.32 -11.43 -2.06
N SER A 71 -11.01 -11.46 -3.19
CA SER A 71 -12.39 -11.92 -3.33
C SER A 71 -12.50 -12.88 -4.52
N ASP A 72 -13.15 -14.02 -4.28
CA ASP A 72 -13.45 -15.04 -5.30
C ASP A 72 -14.91 -15.00 -5.78
N ASP A 73 -15.74 -14.12 -5.22
CA ASP A 73 -17.18 -14.01 -5.48
C ASP A 73 -17.59 -12.62 -6.02
N HIS A 74 -16.64 -11.95 -6.66
CA HIS A 74 -16.79 -10.64 -7.29
C HIS A 74 -17.01 -9.47 -6.31
N GLY A 75 -16.45 -9.56 -5.12
CA GLY A 75 -16.45 -8.50 -4.11
C GLY A 75 -17.57 -8.62 -3.07
N ARG A 76 -18.27 -9.75 -3.01
CA ARG A 76 -19.32 -9.99 -2.00
C ARG A 76 -18.75 -10.44 -0.66
N THR A 77 -17.61 -11.11 -0.69
CA THR A 77 -16.81 -11.43 0.49
C THR A 77 -15.34 -11.19 0.21
N TRP A 78 -14.59 -10.91 1.28
CA TRP A 78 -13.15 -10.72 1.25
C TRP A 78 -12.48 -11.76 2.15
N SER A 79 -11.24 -12.12 1.82
CA SER A 79 -10.40 -13.00 2.66
C SER A 79 -10.40 -12.55 4.12
N ALA A 80 -10.35 -13.47 5.08
CA ALA A 80 -10.23 -13.08 6.49
C ALA A 80 -8.84 -12.48 6.77
N GLU A 81 -7.82 -13.09 6.18
CA GLU A 81 -6.42 -12.69 6.34
C GLU A 81 -6.03 -11.58 5.36
N ARG A 82 -5.09 -10.74 5.81
CA ARG A 82 -4.30 -9.84 4.98
C ARG A 82 -3.07 -10.59 4.52
N HIS A 83 -2.69 -10.43 3.26
CA HIS A 83 -1.41 -10.90 2.76
C HIS A 83 -0.49 -9.69 2.56
N GLU A 84 0.69 -9.74 3.16
CA GLU A 84 1.64 -8.65 3.03
C GLU A 84 2.26 -8.64 1.63
N VAL A 85 2.34 -7.45 1.04
CA VAL A 85 3.09 -7.20 -0.18
C VAL A 85 4.43 -6.60 0.24
N PRO A 86 5.54 -7.36 0.13
CA PRO A 86 6.82 -6.89 0.64
C PRO A 86 7.28 -5.69 -0.20
N VAL A 87 7.25 -4.50 0.43
CA VAL A 87 7.84 -3.29 -0.14
C VAL A 87 9.30 -3.24 0.29
N ARG A 88 10.21 -3.34 -0.67
CA ARG A 88 11.65 -3.30 -0.40
C ARG A 88 12.02 -1.98 0.27
N GLU A 89 12.88 -2.06 1.26
CA GLU A 89 13.49 -0.89 1.89
C GLU A 89 14.48 -0.22 0.94
N MET A 90 14.45 1.10 0.89
CA MET A 90 15.29 1.95 0.04
C MET A 90 15.88 3.11 0.87
N ALA A 91 16.77 3.90 0.27
CA ALA A 91 17.43 5.02 0.95
C ALA A 91 16.42 5.98 1.60
N ILE A 92 15.31 6.25 0.92
CA ILE A 92 14.23 7.10 1.44
C ILE A 92 13.57 6.59 2.71
N ASP A 93 13.49 5.27 2.90
CA ASP A 93 12.96 4.71 4.13
C ASP A 93 13.98 4.85 5.26
N ARG A 94 15.26 4.51 5.00
CA ARG A 94 16.33 4.59 6.02
C ARG A 94 16.62 6.02 6.48
N GLU A 95 16.44 6.99 5.60
CA GLU A 95 16.64 8.40 5.89
C GLU A 95 15.42 9.06 6.54
N ASN A 96 14.29 8.35 6.66
CA ASN A 96 13.12 8.89 7.31
C ASN A 96 13.33 8.99 8.84
N ALA A 97 12.40 9.65 9.52
CA ALA A 97 12.53 9.97 10.93
C ALA A 97 12.48 8.75 11.88
N ASP A 98 12.10 7.58 11.36
CA ASP A 98 12.05 6.29 12.06
C ASP A 98 13.14 5.32 11.56
N GLY A 99 14.10 5.78 10.76
CA GLY A 99 15.27 4.99 10.35
C GLY A 99 14.94 3.76 9.50
N GLY A 100 13.77 3.72 8.87
CA GLY A 100 13.29 2.60 8.06
C GLY A 100 12.55 1.51 8.86
N GLU A 101 12.51 1.58 10.19
CA GLU A 101 11.69 0.66 11.02
C GLU A 101 10.21 0.80 10.68
N LEU A 102 9.76 2.04 10.54
CA LEU A 102 8.45 2.36 9.99
C LEU A 102 8.63 2.97 8.60
N ARG A 103 7.97 2.38 7.62
CA ARG A 103 7.99 2.88 6.24
C ARG A 103 6.80 3.79 6.00
N TYR A 104 7.05 4.88 5.27
CA TYR A 104 5.99 5.80 4.85
C TYR A 104 5.79 5.67 3.34
N PHE A 105 4.55 5.51 2.94
CA PHE A 105 4.18 5.40 1.54
C PHE A 105 2.69 5.61 1.35
N TRP A 106 2.25 5.78 0.11
CA TRP A 106 0.83 5.85 -0.24
C TRP A 106 0.60 5.43 -1.69
N ASN A 107 -0.66 5.18 -2.06
CA ASN A 107 -1.05 4.77 -3.40
C ASN A 107 -2.38 5.40 -3.85
N VAL A 108 -2.47 5.77 -5.12
CA VAL A 108 -3.74 6.06 -5.81
C VAL A 108 -3.75 5.55 -7.25
N GLY A 109 -2.67 4.91 -7.71
CA GLY A 109 -2.50 4.49 -9.09
C GLY A 109 -3.15 3.14 -9.36
N ARG A 110 -3.93 3.09 -10.44
CA ARG A 110 -4.61 1.88 -10.90
C ARG A 110 -3.58 0.79 -11.28
N PRO A 111 -3.67 -0.42 -10.69
CA PRO A 111 -2.86 -1.54 -11.13
C PRO A 111 -3.04 -1.84 -12.62
N PHE A 112 -1.96 -2.23 -13.28
CA PHE A 112 -1.97 -2.53 -14.71
C PHE A 112 -1.21 -3.81 -15.02
N LEU A 113 -1.52 -4.38 -16.19
CA LEU A 113 -0.88 -5.59 -16.69
C LEU A 113 0.09 -5.22 -17.81
N HIS A 114 1.28 -5.78 -17.76
CA HIS A 114 2.26 -5.62 -18.83
C HIS A 114 3.15 -6.86 -18.92
N ALA A 115 3.35 -7.37 -20.15
CA ALA A 115 4.22 -8.52 -20.42
C ALA A 115 3.97 -9.75 -19.51
N GLY A 116 2.70 -10.03 -19.19
CA GLY A 116 2.32 -11.19 -18.35
C GLY A 116 2.46 -10.98 -16.84
N ALA A 117 2.92 -9.81 -16.38
CA ALA A 117 3.02 -9.45 -14.97
C ALA A 117 2.00 -8.38 -14.59
N ALA A 118 1.68 -8.30 -13.30
CA ALA A 118 0.92 -7.21 -12.71
C ALA A 118 1.85 -6.18 -12.07
N TYR A 119 1.46 -4.91 -12.17
CA TYR A 119 2.20 -3.78 -11.61
C TYR A 119 1.25 -2.92 -10.80
N CYS A 120 1.73 -2.46 -9.65
CA CYS A 120 1.08 -1.46 -8.81
C CYS A 120 2.07 -0.34 -8.54
N SER A 121 1.69 0.92 -8.80
CA SER A 121 2.51 2.06 -8.38
C SER A 121 2.42 2.24 -6.86
N LEU A 122 3.52 2.63 -6.24
CA LEU A 122 3.55 3.06 -4.84
C LEU A 122 4.45 4.30 -4.75
N HIS A 123 4.11 5.23 -3.87
CA HIS A 123 4.91 6.43 -3.61
C HIS A 123 5.54 6.29 -2.23
N LYS A 124 6.86 6.13 -2.15
CA LYS A 124 7.61 6.17 -0.90
C LYS A 124 7.73 7.61 -0.42
N VAL A 125 7.67 7.82 0.89
CA VAL A 125 7.70 9.15 1.52
C VAL A 125 8.88 9.22 2.49
N GLY A 126 9.65 10.30 2.43
CA GLY A 126 10.83 10.51 3.27
C GLY A 126 10.56 11.23 4.59
N GLY A 127 9.43 11.92 4.70
CA GLY A 127 9.08 12.66 5.91
C GLY A 127 7.82 13.50 5.78
N PHE A 128 7.43 14.07 6.91
CA PHE A 128 6.23 14.90 7.07
C PHE A 128 6.61 16.30 7.48
N GLY A 129 6.11 17.32 6.78
CA GLY A 129 6.49 18.72 7.01
C GLY A 129 5.60 19.71 6.26
N GLU A 130 6.17 20.85 5.86
CA GLU A 130 5.43 21.90 5.15
C GLU A 130 4.78 21.34 3.87
N GLY A 131 3.48 21.60 3.68
CA GLY A 131 2.75 21.02 2.54
C GLY A 131 2.50 19.50 2.61
N PHE A 132 2.68 18.89 3.78
CA PHE A 132 2.46 17.49 4.13
C PHE A 132 3.64 16.54 3.88
N PHE A 133 3.90 16.08 2.65
CA PHE A 133 5.03 15.18 2.37
C PHE A 133 6.27 15.97 1.92
N THR A 134 7.39 15.82 2.62
CA THR A 134 8.62 16.61 2.34
C THR A 134 9.43 16.05 1.18
N ARG A 135 9.34 14.74 0.95
CA ARG A 135 10.04 14.03 -0.12
C ARG A 135 9.24 12.82 -0.55
N SER A 136 9.14 12.59 -1.86
CA SER A 136 8.51 11.40 -2.42
C SER A 136 9.38 10.76 -3.50
N GLU A 137 9.37 9.44 -3.58
CA GLU A 137 9.98 8.68 -4.67
C GLU A 137 8.97 7.65 -5.20
N GLY A 138 8.80 7.58 -6.51
CA GLY A 138 7.90 6.62 -7.15
C GLY A 138 8.55 5.24 -7.30
N VAL A 139 7.83 4.17 -7.01
CA VAL A 139 8.24 2.78 -7.23
C VAL A 139 7.11 1.97 -7.87
N LEU A 140 7.46 0.84 -8.47
CA LEU A 140 6.49 -0.16 -8.93
C LEU A 140 6.65 -1.45 -8.11
N LEU A 141 5.54 -1.97 -7.61
CA LEU A 141 5.44 -3.33 -7.09
C LEU A 141 5.03 -4.23 -8.25
N LYS A 142 5.94 -5.12 -8.67
CA LYS A 142 5.70 -6.07 -9.76
C LYS A 142 5.47 -7.46 -9.18
N SER A 143 4.47 -8.16 -9.70
CA SER A 143 4.27 -9.59 -9.45
C SER A 143 4.14 -10.35 -10.76
N GLU A 144 4.95 -11.39 -10.91
CA GLU A 144 4.97 -12.25 -12.10
C GLU A 144 3.91 -13.35 -12.05
N ASN A 145 3.44 -13.73 -10.86
CA ASN A 145 2.56 -14.89 -10.69
C ASN A 145 1.17 -14.56 -10.12
N ILE A 146 0.88 -13.33 -9.66
CA ILE A 146 -0.44 -12.98 -9.09
C ILE A 146 -1.63 -13.25 -10.04
N LEU A 147 -1.39 -13.25 -11.35
CA LEU A 147 -2.45 -13.47 -12.34
C LEU A 147 -2.90 -14.93 -12.42
N THR A 148 -2.11 -15.87 -11.92
CA THR A 148 -2.31 -17.32 -12.07
C THR A 148 -2.20 -18.10 -10.76
N GLU A 149 -1.47 -17.59 -9.77
CA GLU A 149 -1.31 -18.20 -8.46
C GLU A 149 -2.62 -18.17 -7.66
N ARG A 150 -3.01 -19.34 -7.13
CA ARG A 150 -4.26 -19.50 -6.38
C ARG A 150 -4.06 -19.31 -4.88
N ASP A 151 -2.88 -19.62 -4.38
CA ASP A 151 -2.52 -19.39 -2.99
C ASP A 151 -1.94 -17.97 -2.85
N PRO A 152 -2.70 -17.01 -2.29
CA PRO A 152 -2.25 -15.62 -2.15
C PRO A 152 -0.95 -15.50 -1.32
N GLY A 153 -0.66 -16.45 -0.42
CA GLY A 153 0.59 -16.48 0.34
C GLY A 153 1.82 -16.88 -0.47
N LYS A 154 1.64 -17.38 -1.70
CA LYS A 154 2.71 -17.74 -2.64
C LYS A 154 2.90 -16.71 -3.76
N VAL A 155 2.17 -15.60 -3.72
CA VAL A 155 2.37 -14.51 -4.68
C VAL A 155 3.71 -13.85 -4.39
N VAL A 156 4.56 -13.77 -5.41
CA VAL A 156 5.87 -13.15 -5.30
C VAL A 156 5.83 -11.72 -5.81
N TRP A 157 6.60 -10.86 -5.15
CA TRP A 157 6.66 -9.44 -5.43
C TRP A 157 8.10 -8.95 -5.48
N GLU A 158 8.35 -7.98 -6.35
CA GLU A 158 9.58 -7.21 -6.39
C GLU A 158 9.27 -5.71 -6.42
N THR A 159 10.15 -4.90 -5.85
CA THR A 159 10.04 -3.43 -5.88
C THR A 159 11.06 -2.86 -6.88
N LEU A 160 10.53 -2.22 -7.91
CA LEU A 160 11.27 -1.54 -8.98
C LEU A 160 11.29 -0.01 -8.76
N PRO A 161 12.30 0.70 -9.27
CA PRO A 161 13.45 0.17 -10.00
C PRO A 161 14.41 -0.61 -9.08
N ASP A 162 15.32 -1.36 -9.69
CA ASP A 162 16.46 -1.92 -8.96
C ASP A 162 17.31 -0.81 -8.34
N GLY A 163 18.01 -1.14 -7.26
CA GLY A 163 18.86 -0.20 -6.54
C GLY A 163 18.11 0.57 -5.47
N ASP A 164 18.66 1.71 -5.04
CA ASP A 164 18.35 2.27 -3.73
C ASP A 164 17.55 3.58 -3.76
N ALA A 165 17.23 4.09 -4.95
CA ALA A 165 16.44 5.29 -5.16
C ALA A 165 15.28 5.00 -6.12
N GLY A 166 14.11 5.58 -5.84
CA GLY A 166 12.96 5.53 -6.73
C GLY A 166 12.98 6.63 -7.80
N LEU A 167 11.87 6.75 -8.52
CA LEU A 167 11.64 7.75 -9.56
C LEU A 167 11.37 9.14 -8.93
N ARG A 168 11.92 10.20 -9.54
CA ARG A 168 11.86 11.60 -9.05
C ARG A 168 11.22 12.52 -10.08
#